data_AF-A0A820S6S7-F1
#
_entry.id   AF-A0A820S6S7-F1
#
_cell.length_a   1.000
_cell.length_b   1.000
_cell.length_c   1.000
_cell.angle_alpha   90.00
_cell.angle_beta   90.00
_cell.angle_gamma   90.00
#
_symmetry.space_group_name_H-M   'P 1'
#
loop_
_entity.id
_entity.type
_entity.pdbx_description
1 polymer ?
#
loop_
_entity_poly.entity_id
_entity_poly.type
_entity_poly.pdbx_seq_one_letter_code
_entity_poly.pdbx_strand_id
1 'polypeptide(L)'
;EVLVTKNPCLYSGDLRRLEAVDIPTLRPFIHDCIVFPVVESRPHSNEIAGSDLDGDQYWVYWGKELKVNKIISPLAYTPMSKTRIPKITSELIVTHILDILDDQKFCIISNTHAVIVDKHSNGTMSTECKFLAELFPRAIDSIKTGEQIDMKIVNKLRETWYDTYPIWMMKDDKLSYESQSINGYLFNKAQNLRIKGLILNMKS
;
A
#
# COMPACT_ATOMS: atom_id res chain seq x y z
N GLU A 1 -1.74 -21.34 11.58
CA GLU A 1 -2.31 -20.15 10.92
C GLU A 1 -1.31 -19.01 11.03
N VAL A 2 -1.17 -18.25 9.95
CA VAL A 2 -0.33 -17.04 9.88
C VAL A 2 -1.06 -15.95 9.12
N LEU A 3 -0.78 -14.70 9.47
CA LEU A 3 -1.20 -13.53 8.70
C LEU A 3 -0.05 -13.10 7.79
N VAL A 4 -0.38 -12.75 6.55
CA VAL A 4 0.59 -12.32 5.55
C VAL A 4 0.05 -11.09 4.83
N THR A 5 0.85 -10.05 4.70
CA THR A 5 0.56 -8.89 3.85
C THR A 5 1.85 -8.30 3.27
N LYS A 6 1.72 -7.31 2.38
CA LYS A 6 2.82 -6.51 1.84
C LYS A 6 2.55 -5.04 2.11
N ASN A 7 3.63 -4.28 2.32
CA ASN A 7 3.53 -2.82 2.40
C ASN A 7 3.85 -2.17 1.04
N PRO A 8 3.09 -1.15 0.63
CA PRO A 8 1.90 -0.62 1.31
C PRO A 8 0.64 -1.49 1.09
N CYS A 9 -0.13 -1.69 2.16
CA CYS A 9 -1.39 -2.42 2.16
C CYS A 9 -2.55 -1.41 2.09
N LEU A 10 -3.14 -1.22 0.90
CA LEU A 10 -4.20 -0.23 0.70
C LEU A 10 -5.58 -0.84 0.93
N TYR A 11 -5.77 -2.13 0.63
CA TYR A 11 -7.06 -2.79 0.76
C TYR A 11 -7.07 -3.82 1.88
N SER A 12 -8.17 -3.92 2.61
CA SER A 12 -8.29 -4.92 3.70
C SER A 12 -8.20 -6.36 3.21
N GLY A 13 -8.45 -6.62 1.92
CA GLY A 13 -8.27 -7.93 1.31
C GLY A 13 -6.82 -8.32 1.05
N ASP A 14 -5.87 -7.38 1.16
CA ASP A 14 -4.43 -7.66 1.00
C ASP A 14 -3.85 -8.38 2.22
N LEU A 15 -4.53 -8.30 3.38
CA LEU A 15 -4.20 -9.11 4.54
C LEU A 15 -4.77 -10.52 4.38
N ARG A 16 -3.87 -11.47 4.17
CA ARG A 16 -4.21 -12.88 3.97
C ARG A 16 -4.01 -13.67 5.24
N ARG A 17 -4.95 -14.59 5.49
CA ARG A 17 -4.85 -15.61 6.53
C ARG A 17 -4.55 -16.93 5.85
N LEU A 18 -3.37 -17.48 6.10
CA LEU A 18 -2.86 -18.68 5.45
C LEU A 18 -2.52 -19.75 6.50
N GLU A 19 -2.40 -20.99 6.05
CA GLU A 19 -1.88 -22.09 6.85
C GLU A 19 -0.37 -22.23 6.59
N ALA A 20 0.44 -22.07 7.63
CA ALA A 20 1.86 -22.39 7.55
C ALA A 20 2.04 -23.90 7.69
N VAL A 21 2.49 -24.54 6.62
CA VAL A 21 2.75 -25.98 6.55
C VAL A 21 4.25 -26.20 6.44
N ASP A 22 4.79 -27.04 7.33
CA ASP A 22 6.19 -27.45 7.28
C ASP A 22 6.36 -28.59 6.27
N ILE A 23 7.25 -28.38 5.30
CA ILE A 23 7.57 -29.35 4.25
C ILE A 23 9.02 -29.82 4.48
N PRO A 24 9.24 -31.00 5.09
CA PRO A 24 10.57 -31.43 5.52
C PRO A 24 11.63 -31.46 4.42
N THR A 25 11.22 -31.71 3.16
CA THR A 25 12.12 -31.75 2.00
C THR A 25 12.69 -30.38 1.60
N LEU A 26 12.05 -29.27 2.01
CA LEU A 26 12.52 -27.91 1.71
C LEU A 26 13.55 -27.39 2.74
N ARG A 27 13.54 -27.94 3.96
CA ARG A 27 14.37 -27.46 5.08
C ARG A 27 15.87 -27.34 4.79
N PRO A 28 16.52 -28.22 4.01
CA PRO A 28 17.96 -28.09 3.74
C PRO A 28 18.31 -27.00 2.72
N PHE A 29 17.33 -26.48 1.97
CA PHE A 29 17.57 -25.63 0.80
C PHE A 29 17.00 -24.23 0.97
N ILE A 30 15.92 -24.08 1.76
CA ILE A 30 15.14 -22.85 1.84
C ILE A 30 15.14 -22.34 3.27
N HIS A 31 15.68 -21.13 3.45
CA HIS A 31 15.78 -20.43 4.72
C HIS A 31 15.36 -18.96 4.55
N ASP A 32 14.95 -18.33 5.65
CA ASP A 32 14.71 -16.88 5.75
C ASP A 32 13.77 -16.29 4.68
N CYS A 33 12.85 -17.10 4.15
CA CYS A 33 11.83 -16.67 3.21
C CYS A 33 10.52 -17.42 3.42
N ILE A 34 9.45 -16.84 2.88
CA ILE A 34 8.14 -17.50 2.79
C ILE A 34 8.02 -18.17 1.42
N VAL A 35 7.57 -19.42 1.40
CA VAL A 35 7.31 -20.17 0.17
C VAL A 35 5.81 -20.21 -0.04
N PHE A 36 5.33 -19.61 -1.13
CA PHE A 36 3.94 -19.75 -1.54
C PHE A 36 3.77 -21.01 -2.41
N PRO A 37 2.65 -21.72 -2.26
CA PRO A 37 2.38 -22.87 -3.08
C PRO A 37 2.07 -22.44 -4.52
N VAL A 38 2.50 -23.25 -5.49
CA VAL A 38 2.19 -23.05 -6.91
C VAL A 38 0.97 -23.91 -7.25
N VAL A 39 -0.20 -23.48 -6.77
CA VAL A 39 -1.50 -24.12 -7.02
C VAL A 39 -2.54 -23.04 -7.37
N GLU A 40 -3.57 -23.46 -8.09
CA GLU A 40 -4.65 -22.62 -8.63
C GLU A 40 -4.28 -21.67 -9.78
N SER A 41 -5.29 -21.05 -10.38
CA SER A 41 -5.14 -20.06 -11.45
C SER A 41 -4.54 -18.73 -10.97
N ARG A 42 -4.53 -18.46 -9.66
CA ARG A 42 -4.13 -17.17 -9.07
C ARG A 42 -3.18 -17.36 -7.87
N PRO A 43 -1.91 -16.92 -7.97
CA PRO A 43 -0.94 -17.04 -6.87
C PRO A 43 -1.30 -16.20 -5.64
N HIS A 44 -1.00 -16.71 -4.43
CA HIS A 44 -1.19 -15.97 -3.17
C HIS A 44 -0.41 -14.65 -3.12
N SER A 45 0.76 -14.56 -3.75
CA SER A 45 1.50 -13.30 -3.89
C SER A 45 0.65 -12.24 -4.59
N ASN A 46 0.03 -12.58 -5.73
CA ASN A 46 -0.82 -11.64 -6.46
C ASN A 46 -2.06 -11.21 -5.66
N GLU A 47 -2.57 -12.08 -4.79
CA GLU A 47 -3.68 -11.73 -3.91
C GLU A 47 -3.31 -10.71 -2.82
N ILE A 48 -2.02 -10.48 -2.58
CA ILE A 48 -1.49 -9.54 -1.60
C ILE A 48 -1.02 -8.30 -2.36
N ALA A 49 -1.87 -7.27 -2.47
CA ALA A 49 -1.52 -5.98 -3.10
C ALA A 49 -0.94 -6.09 -4.54
N GLY A 50 -1.29 -7.14 -5.28
CA GLY A 50 -0.78 -7.38 -6.64
C GLY A 50 0.71 -7.77 -6.68
N SER A 51 1.27 -8.25 -5.57
CA SER A 51 2.68 -8.61 -5.43
C SER A 51 3.13 -9.67 -6.43
N ASP A 52 4.37 -9.54 -6.89
CA ASP A 52 5.08 -10.61 -7.58
C ASP A 52 6.19 -11.18 -6.68
N LEU A 53 7.12 -11.94 -7.26
CA LEU A 53 8.23 -12.57 -6.55
C LEU A 53 9.58 -12.12 -7.13
N ASP A 54 9.69 -10.85 -7.53
CA ASP A 54 10.91 -10.25 -8.08
C ASP A 54 11.86 -9.64 -7.02
N GLY A 55 11.46 -9.72 -5.74
CA GLY A 55 12.15 -9.10 -4.61
C GLY A 55 11.23 -8.62 -3.48
N ASP A 56 9.92 -8.76 -3.65
CA ASP A 56 8.91 -8.36 -2.67
C ASP A 56 9.11 -9.01 -1.29
N GLN A 57 8.97 -8.18 -0.24
CA GLN A 57 9.02 -8.60 1.15
C GLN A 57 7.63 -8.61 1.77
N TYR A 58 7.38 -9.64 2.58
CA TYR A 58 6.08 -9.84 3.23
C TYR A 58 6.21 -9.65 4.73
N TRP A 59 5.22 -8.98 5.31
CA TRP A 59 5.00 -9.01 6.74
C TRP A 59 4.27 -10.30 7.08
N VAL A 60 4.94 -11.18 7.82
CA VAL A 60 4.40 -12.47 8.28
C VAL A 60 4.24 -12.43 9.79
N TYR A 61 3.05 -12.74 10.28
CA TYR A 61 2.74 -12.74 11.71
C TYR A 61 2.08 -14.04 12.14
N TRP A 62 2.67 -14.69 13.14
CA TRP A 62 2.24 -15.96 13.73
C TRP A 62 1.88 -15.84 15.23
N GLY A 63 1.79 -14.61 15.74
CA GLY A 63 1.44 -14.35 17.14
C GLY A 63 -0.06 -14.56 17.41
N LYS A 64 -0.44 -14.51 18.69
CA LYS A 64 -1.83 -14.73 19.15
C LYS A 64 -2.54 -13.45 19.60
N GLU A 65 -1.81 -12.35 19.66
CA GLU A 65 -2.24 -11.06 20.20
C GLU A 65 -3.14 -10.31 19.21
N LEU A 66 -2.82 -10.37 17.92
CA LEU A 66 -3.60 -9.74 16.86
C LEU A 66 -4.73 -10.67 16.41
N LYS A 67 -5.96 -10.33 16.81
CA LYS A 67 -7.16 -11.09 16.43
C LYS A 67 -7.81 -10.48 15.19
N VAL A 68 -7.75 -11.20 14.07
CA VAL A 68 -8.43 -10.82 12.82
C VAL A 68 -9.74 -11.59 12.71
N ASN A 69 -10.85 -10.89 12.97
CA ASN A 69 -12.18 -11.51 12.99
C ASN A 69 -12.79 -11.68 11.60
N LYS A 70 -12.30 -10.94 10.60
CA LYS A 70 -12.87 -10.93 9.25
C LYS A 70 -11.76 -10.86 8.22
N ILE A 71 -11.77 -11.81 7.28
CA ILE A 71 -10.94 -11.80 6.09
C ILE A 71 -11.81 -11.34 4.92
N ILE A 72 -11.25 -10.43 4.13
CA ILE A 72 -11.90 -9.86 2.96
C ILE A 72 -11.25 -10.47 1.72
N SER A 73 -12.04 -10.74 0.68
CA SER A 73 -11.49 -11.21 -0.60
C SER A 73 -10.56 -10.16 -1.20
N PRO A 74 -9.42 -10.55 -1.80
CA PRO A 74 -8.51 -9.62 -2.44
C PRO A 74 -9.17 -8.97 -3.67
N LEU A 75 -8.66 -7.80 -4.07
CA LEU A 75 -9.01 -7.20 -5.37
C LEU A 75 -8.43 -8.06 -6.50
N ALA A 76 -8.86 -7.85 -7.74
CA ALA A 76 -8.41 -8.67 -8.87
C ALA A 76 -6.95 -8.42 -9.27
N TYR A 77 -6.42 -7.21 -9.02
CA TYR A 77 -5.07 -6.78 -9.39
C TYR A 77 -4.66 -7.22 -10.80
N THR A 78 -5.53 -6.96 -11.77
CA THR A 78 -5.32 -7.38 -13.15
C THR A 78 -4.26 -6.48 -13.80
N PRO A 79 -3.14 -7.05 -14.27
CA PRO A 79 -2.13 -6.28 -14.99
C PRO A 79 -2.68 -5.83 -16.34
N MET A 80 -2.31 -4.64 -16.77
CA MET A 80 -2.66 -4.15 -18.10
C MET A 80 -1.76 -4.76 -19.18
N SER A 81 -2.29 -4.83 -20.40
CA SER A 81 -1.53 -5.28 -21.57
C SER A 81 -0.36 -4.34 -21.85
N LYS A 82 0.82 -4.90 -22.07
CA LYS A 82 2.02 -4.12 -22.41
C LYS A 82 1.82 -3.39 -23.74
N THR A 83 2.10 -2.10 -23.76
CA THR A 83 2.11 -1.31 -25.00
C THR A 83 3.29 -1.76 -25.86
N ARG A 84 3.12 -1.75 -27.19
CA ARG A 84 4.21 -2.06 -28.12
C ARG A 84 5.28 -0.97 -28.05
N ILE A 85 6.52 -1.38 -27.74
CA ILE A 85 7.64 -0.44 -27.64
C ILE A 85 7.98 0.10 -29.05
N PRO A 86 8.02 1.42 -29.26
CA PRO A 86 8.47 2.01 -30.52
C PRO A 86 9.98 1.75 -30.72
N LYS A 87 10.50 2.07 -31.91
CA LYS A 87 11.96 1.98 -32.16
C LYS A 87 12.69 2.84 -31.12
N ILE A 88 13.67 2.25 -30.45
CA ILE A 88 14.47 2.97 -29.45
C ILE A 88 15.33 4.03 -30.16
N THR A 89 15.15 5.30 -29.77
CA THR A 89 15.96 6.44 -30.23
C THR A 89 16.49 7.21 -29.02
N SER A 90 17.49 8.05 -29.24
CA SER A 90 18.03 8.93 -28.19
C SER A 90 16.96 9.86 -27.62
N GLU A 91 16.07 10.37 -28.48
CA GLU A 91 14.97 11.25 -28.08
C GLU A 91 13.98 10.52 -27.17
N LEU A 92 13.62 9.27 -27.50
CA LEU A 92 12.76 8.45 -26.66
C LEU A 92 13.37 8.22 -25.28
N ILE A 93 14.68 7.97 -25.21
CA ILE A 93 15.39 7.78 -23.94
C ILE A 93 15.34 9.07 -23.10
N VAL A 94 15.60 10.22 -23.71
CA VAL A 94 15.54 11.52 -23.01
C VAL A 94 14.14 11.80 -22.50
N THR A 95 13.11 11.63 -23.33
CA THR A 95 11.70 11.83 -22.92
C THR A 95 11.33 10.88 -21.78
N HIS A 96 11.70 9.60 -21.87
CA HIS A 96 11.38 8.63 -20.83
C HIS A 96 12.05 8.97 -19.49
N ILE A 97 13.30 9.45 -19.49
CA ILE A 97 13.98 9.91 -18.28
C ILE A 97 13.24 11.10 -17.66
N LEU A 98 12.80 12.06 -18.48
CA LEU A 98 12.03 13.20 -18.00
C LEU A 98 10.69 12.76 -17.39
N ASP A 99 9.99 11.82 -18.03
CA ASP A 99 8.73 11.26 -17.53
C ASP A 99 8.91 10.56 -16.18
N ILE A 100 10.01 9.82 -15.99
CA ILE A 100 10.34 9.16 -14.71
C ILE A 100 10.56 10.20 -13.61
N LEU A 101 11.30 11.27 -13.90
CA LEU A 101 11.64 12.29 -12.91
C LEU A 101 10.42 13.07 -12.42
N ASP A 102 9.38 13.20 -13.25
CA ASP A 102 8.14 13.91 -12.92
C ASP A 102 7.01 12.97 -12.41
N ASP A 103 7.22 11.64 -12.40
CA ASP A 103 6.14 10.72 -12.04
C ASP A 103 5.85 10.68 -10.54
N GLN A 104 4.83 11.45 -10.13
CA GLN A 104 4.33 11.49 -8.75
C GLN A 104 2.98 10.77 -8.58
N LYS A 105 2.51 10.01 -9.58
CA LYS A 105 1.13 9.49 -9.59
C LYS A 105 0.84 8.56 -8.41
N PHE A 106 1.74 7.62 -8.12
CA PHE A 106 1.57 6.69 -7.00
C PHE A 106 1.54 7.42 -5.64
N CYS A 107 2.37 8.46 -5.46
CA CYS A 107 2.37 9.30 -4.26
C CYS A 107 1.02 10.02 -4.08
N ILE A 108 0.48 10.57 -5.16
CA ILE A 108 -0.81 11.25 -5.16
C ILE A 108 -1.93 10.27 -4.82
N ILE A 109 -1.94 9.08 -5.43
CA ILE A 109 -2.95 8.03 -5.17
C ILE A 109 -2.88 7.58 -3.71
N SER A 110 -1.69 7.28 -3.19
CA SER A 110 -1.49 6.84 -1.80
C SER A 110 -1.94 7.88 -0.79
N ASN A 111 -1.56 9.15 -0.97
CA ASN A 111 -2.03 10.24 -0.09
C ASN A 111 -3.54 10.45 -0.21
N THR A 112 -4.12 10.31 -1.41
CA THR A 112 -5.57 10.46 -1.60
C THR A 112 -6.31 9.37 -0.85
N HIS A 113 -5.83 8.13 -0.98
CA HIS A 113 -6.34 6.99 -0.24
C HIS A 113 -6.26 7.20 1.28
N ALA A 114 -5.10 7.63 1.79
CA ALA A 114 -4.88 7.88 3.21
C ALA A 114 -5.91 8.84 3.83
N VAL A 115 -6.20 9.96 3.17
CA VAL A 115 -7.19 10.95 3.63
C VAL A 115 -8.61 10.39 3.58
N ILE A 116 -8.97 9.70 2.49
CA ILE A 116 -10.31 9.13 2.35
C ILE A 116 -10.54 8.04 3.39
N VAL A 117 -9.57 7.15 3.63
CA VAL A 117 -9.67 6.12 4.68
C VAL A 117 -9.91 6.74 6.05
N ASP A 118 -9.27 7.88 6.34
CA ASP A 118 -9.39 8.56 7.62
C ASP A 118 -10.77 9.22 7.82
N LYS A 119 -11.36 9.77 6.75
CA LYS A 119 -12.66 10.48 6.80
C LYS A 119 -13.87 9.59 6.56
N HIS A 120 -13.74 8.56 5.71
CA HIS A 120 -14.86 7.76 5.25
C HIS A 120 -15.21 6.68 6.27
N SER A 121 -16.49 6.54 6.63
CA SER A 121 -16.96 5.56 7.63
C SER A 121 -16.62 4.11 7.29
N ASN A 122 -16.70 3.74 6.00
CA ASN A 122 -16.26 2.42 5.50
C ASN A 122 -14.73 2.26 5.33
N GLY A 123 -13.92 3.29 5.61
CA GLY A 123 -12.47 3.24 5.51
C GLY A 123 -11.94 2.68 4.17
N THR A 124 -11.02 1.72 4.25
CA THR A 124 -10.43 1.00 3.10
C THR A 124 -11.45 0.23 2.25
N MET A 125 -12.65 0.01 2.78
CA MET A 125 -13.72 -0.74 2.11
C MET A 125 -14.67 0.15 1.30
N SER A 126 -14.49 1.47 1.32
CA SER A 126 -15.24 2.38 0.47
C SER A 126 -14.97 2.12 -1.02
N THR A 127 -15.90 2.54 -1.87
CA THR A 127 -15.78 2.42 -3.32
C THR A 127 -14.57 3.17 -3.87
N GLU A 128 -14.30 4.35 -3.30
CA GLU A 128 -13.21 5.24 -3.63
C GLU A 128 -11.86 4.62 -3.23
N CYS A 129 -11.77 4.06 -2.02
CA CYS A 129 -10.55 3.42 -1.55
C CYS A 129 -10.23 2.15 -2.34
N LYS A 130 -11.24 1.34 -2.68
CA LYS A 130 -11.06 0.18 -3.56
C LYS A 130 -10.53 0.58 -4.92
N PHE A 131 -11.13 1.60 -5.55
CA PHE A 131 -10.64 2.13 -6.83
C PHE A 131 -9.17 2.58 -6.74
N LEU A 132 -8.82 3.34 -5.71
CA LEU A 132 -7.44 3.81 -5.51
C LEU A 132 -6.48 2.64 -5.24
N ALA A 133 -6.92 1.61 -4.50
CA ALA A 133 -6.12 0.41 -4.24
C ALA A 133 -5.86 -0.41 -5.51
N GLU A 134 -6.85 -0.52 -6.43
CA GLU A 134 -6.64 -1.15 -7.75
C GLU A 134 -5.71 -0.33 -8.66
N LEU A 135 -5.80 1.00 -8.57
CA LEU A 135 -5.00 1.91 -9.40
C LEU A 135 -3.54 2.01 -8.94
N PHE A 136 -3.30 1.87 -7.64
CA PHE A 136 -1.99 2.06 -7.03
C PHE A 136 -0.88 1.16 -7.60
N PRO A 137 -1.00 -0.18 -7.68
CA PRO A 137 0.04 -1.03 -8.27
C PRO A 137 0.26 -0.71 -9.76
N ARG A 138 -0.80 -0.37 -10.50
CA ARG A 138 -0.69 0.07 -11.90
C ARG A 138 0.11 1.36 -12.05
N ALA A 139 -0.05 2.30 -11.12
CA ALA A 139 0.71 3.55 -11.09
C ALA A 139 2.17 3.37 -10.65
N ILE A 140 2.50 2.29 -9.92
CA ILE A 140 3.91 1.92 -9.66
C ILE A 140 4.54 1.37 -10.94
N ASP A 141 3.82 0.48 -11.62
CA ASP A 141 4.34 -0.19 -12.80
C ASP A 141 4.18 0.61 -14.10
N SER A 142 3.52 1.78 -14.09
CA SER A 142 3.29 2.60 -15.30
C SER A 142 4.57 3.00 -16.00
N ILE A 143 5.64 3.26 -15.23
CA ILE A 143 6.97 3.55 -15.78
C ILE A 143 7.52 2.35 -16.57
N LYS A 144 7.31 1.13 -16.06
CA LYS A 144 7.79 -0.11 -16.69
C LYS A 144 6.92 -0.52 -17.88
N THR A 145 5.62 -0.30 -17.80
CA THR A 145 4.63 -0.78 -18.77
C THR A 145 4.30 0.25 -19.86
N GLY A 146 4.63 1.52 -19.63
CA GLY A 146 4.20 2.65 -20.46
C GLY A 146 2.71 2.97 -20.31
N GLU A 147 2.05 2.47 -19.26
CA GLU A 147 0.64 2.71 -19.02
C GLU A 147 0.39 4.20 -18.69
N GLN A 148 -0.60 4.78 -19.38
CA GLN A 148 -1.06 6.14 -19.07
C GLN A 148 -2.18 6.07 -18.04
N ILE A 149 -1.84 6.43 -16.79
CA ILE A 149 -2.80 6.47 -15.68
C ILE A 149 -3.64 7.76 -15.76
N ASP A 150 -4.95 7.63 -15.96
CA ASP A 150 -5.87 8.77 -15.96
C ASP A 150 -6.10 9.29 -14.53
N MET A 151 -5.53 10.46 -14.24
CA MET A 151 -5.64 11.11 -12.94
C MET A 151 -6.94 11.93 -12.75
N LYS A 152 -7.83 12.03 -13.75
CA LYS A 152 -9.07 12.83 -13.65
C LYS A 152 -9.95 12.41 -12.46
N ILE A 153 -10.16 11.11 -12.29
CA ILE A 153 -10.98 10.58 -11.19
C ILE A 153 -10.28 10.85 -9.85
N VAL A 154 -8.96 10.64 -9.77
CA VAL A 154 -8.17 10.89 -8.57
C VAL A 154 -8.23 12.38 -8.17
N ASN A 155 -8.11 13.29 -9.13
CA ASN A 155 -8.19 14.73 -8.89
C ASN A 155 -9.59 15.15 -8.41
N LYS A 156 -10.66 14.59 -8.99
CA LYS A 156 -12.02 14.81 -8.51
C LYS A 156 -12.22 14.33 -7.07
N LEU A 157 -11.66 13.16 -6.73
CA LEU A 157 -11.65 12.68 -5.34
C LEU A 157 -10.90 13.65 -4.43
N ARG A 158 -9.76 14.17 -4.86
CA ARG A 158 -9.02 15.18 -4.08
C ARG A 158 -9.86 16.44 -3.88
N GLU A 159 -10.47 17.00 -4.92
CA GLU A 159 -11.37 18.16 -4.79
C GLU A 159 -12.51 17.91 -3.78
N THR A 160 -13.01 16.67 -3.72
CA THR A 160 -14.10 16.28 -2.82
C THR A 160 -13.62 16.11 -1.36
N TRP A 161 -12.41 15.59 -1.15
CA TRP A 161 -11.95 15.13 0.17
C TRP A 161 -10.77 15.92 0.76
N TYR A 162 -10.11 16.81 0.00
CA TYR A 162 -8.87 17.52 0.36
C TYR A 162 -9.08 18.98 0.78
N ASP A 163 -10.06 19.25 1.63
CA ASP A 163 -10.17 20.54 2.32
C ASP A 163 -9.17 20.64 3.50
N THR A 164 -8.94 19.51 4.17
CA THR A 164 -8.11 19.38 5.37
C THR A 164 -7.46 18.00 5.44
N TYR A 165 -6.30 17.90 6.11
CA TYR A 165 -5.54 16.67 6.28
C TYR A 165 -5.52 16.21 7.73
N PRO A 166 -5.49 14.91 8.02
CA PRO A 166 -5.31 14.48 9.40
C PRO A 166 -3.89 14.84 9.88
N ILE A 167 -3.78 15.32 11.12
CA ILE A 167 -2.49 15.78 11.70
C ILE A 167 -1.39 14.72 11.60
N TRP A 168 -1.74 13.43 11.70
CA TRP A 168 -0.77 12.33 11.62
C TRP A 168 -0.05 12.22 10.26
N MET A 169 -0.57 12.88 9.20
CA MET A 169 0.11 12.99 7.91
C MET A 169 1.18 14.10 7.85
N MET A 170 1.30 14.93 8.90
CA MET A 170 2.35 15.94 9.05
C MET A 170 2.51 16.87 7.82
N LYS A 171 1.39 17.40 7.34
CA LYS A 171 1.35 18.36 6.22
C LYS A 171 1.35 19.80 6.76
N ASP A 172 2.52 20.27 7.17
CA ASP A 172 2.71 21.56 7.85
C ASP A 172 2.24 22.77 7.01
N ASP A 173 2.20 22.63 5.68
CA ASP A 173 1.76 23.66 4.74
C ASP A 173 0.25 23.63 4.44
N LYS A 174 -0.53 22.75 5.11
CA LYS A 174 -1.95 22.54 4.87
C LYS A 174 -2.79 22.65 6.14
N LEU A 175 -4.07 23.00 5.97
CA LEU A 175 -5.06 22.92 7.05
C LEU A 175 -5.19 21.47 7.52
N SER A 176 -5.22 21.28 8.84
CA SER A 176 -5.20 19.95 9.46
C SER A 176 -6.29 19.77 10.53
N TYR A 177 -6.68 18.53 10.79
CA TYR A 177 -7.67 18.15 11.81
C TYR A 177 -7.21 16.97 12.69
N GLU A 178 -7.77 16.89 13.89
CA GLU A 178 -7.60 15.78 14.84
C GLU A 178 -8.37 14.55 14.37
N SER A 179 -7.64 13.53 13.92
CA SER A 179 -8.23 12.28 13.45
C SER A 179 -8.71 11.40 14.60
N GLN A 180 -9.91 10.83 14.42
CA GLN A 180 -10.47 9.81 15.31
C GLN A 180 -10.15 8.37 14.84
N SER A 181 -9.38 8.23 13.75
CA SER A 181 -8.96 6.92 13.27
C SER A 181 -7.90 6.31 14.19
N ILE A 182 -7.62 5.02 13.99
CA ILE A 182 -6.55 4.33 14.73
C ILE A 182 -5.18 5.01 14.51
N ASN A 183 -4.93 5.56 13.31
CA ASN A 183 -3.70 6.28 13.02
C ASN A 183 -3.61 7.58 13.84
N GLY A 184 -4.71 8.33 13.93
CA GLY A 184 -4.80 9.51 14.79
C GLY A 184 -4.52 9.18 16.26
N TYR A 185 -5.18 8.14 16.78
CA TYR A 185 -4.97 7.70 18.16
C TYR A 185 -3.52 7.28 18.44
N LEU A 186 -2.94 6.45 17.57
CA LEU A 186 -1.56 5.97 17.72
C LEU A 186 -0.55 7.11 17.64
N PHE A 187 -0.74 8.03 16.68
CA PHE A 187 0.09 9.21 16.52
C PHE A 187 0.05 10.10 17.77
N ASN A 188 -1.14 10.44 18.25
CA ASN A 188 -1.31 11.27 19.45
C ASN A 188 -0.70 10.60 20.69
N LYS A 189 -0.85 9.28 20.83
CA LYS A 189 -0.23 8.53 21.92
C LYS A 189 1.30 8.55 21.83
N ALA A 190 1.87 8.37 20.64
CA ALA A 190 3.30 8.43 20.41
C ALA A 190 3.88 9.82 20.72
N GLN A 191 3.21 10.88 20.27
CA GLN A 191 3.62 12.26 20.55
C GLN A 191 3.60 12.55 22.05
N ASN A 192 2.55 12.14 22.76
CA ASN A 192 2.46 12.29 24.21
C ASN A 192 3.58 11.56 24.95
N LEU A 193 3.94 10.35 24.52
CA LEU A 193 5.07 9.60 25.10
C LEU A 193 6.41 10.30 24.83
N ARG A 194 6.61 10.82 23.62
CA ARG A 194 7.82 11.57 23.26
C ARG A 194 7.98 12.82 24.11
N ILE A 195 6.92 13.61 24.29
CA ILE A 195 6.95 14.81 25.12
C ILE A 195 7.26 14.46 26.58
N LYS A 196 6.63 13.42 27.14
CA LYS A 196 6.93 12.95 28.50
C LYS A 196 8.39 12.52 28.67
N GLY A 197 8.93 11.79 27.71
CA GLY A 197 10.34 11.38 27.71
C GLY A 197 11.29 12.57 27.69
N LEU A 198 11.01 13.58 26.87
CA LEU A 198 11.79 14.82 26.82
C LEU A 198 11.74 15.59 28.16
N ILE A 199 10.56 15.69 28.78
CA ILE A 199 10.39 16.36 30.08
C ILE A 199 11.16 15.63 31.18
N LEU A 200 11.18 14.29 31.18
CA LEU A 200 11.93 13.51 32.15
C LEU A 200 13.45 13.72 31.98
N ASN A 201 13.95 13.74 30.75
CA ASN A 201 15.36 13.96 30.44
C ASN A 201 15.84 15.41 30.72
N MET A 202 14.94 16.40 30.74
CA MET A 202 15.29 17.77 31.12
C MET A 202 15.32 17.99 32.64
N LYS A 203 14.77 17.06 33.43
CA LYS A 203 14.72 17.13 34.89
C LYS A 203 15.82 16.31 35.59
N SER A 204 16.57 15.51 34.82
CA SER A 204 17.77 14.78 35.25
C SER A 204 19.03 15.58 34.96
#